data_AF-A0A7C7XN04-F1
#
_entry.id   AF-A0A7C7XN04-F1
#
_cell.length_a   1.000
_cell.length_b   1.000
_cell.length_c   1.000
_cell.angle_alpha   90.00
_cell.angle_beta   90.00
_cell.angle_gamma   90.00
#
_symmetry.space_group_name_H-M   'P 1'
#
loop_
_entity.id
_entity.type
_entity.pdbx_description
1 polymer ?
#
loop_
_entity_poly.entity_id
_entity_poly.type
_entity_poly.pdbx_seq_one_letter_code
_entity_poly.pdbx_strand_id
1 'polypeptide(L)'
;MPRGQDLLDEAISLITKAGQSDLADRLTAQREKFFFKSLAGVPLANKVKKAGTALSGDGSDANVMAVETLVAEIEDKADAPGTVLT
;
A
#
# COMPACT_ATOMS: atom_id res chain seq x y z
N MET A 1 -3.00 17.79 5.60
CA MET A 1 -3.50 16.43 5.34
C MET A 1 -2.38 15.63 4.71
N PRO A 2 -1.97 14.48 5.28
CA PRO A 2 -0.98 13.61 4.66
C PRO A 2 -1.48 13.15 3.28
N ARG A 3 -0.64 13.18 2.25
CA ARG A 3 -1.02 12.66 0.94
C ARG A 3 -1.04 11.13 1.02
N GLY A 4 -1.87 10.48 0.19
CA GLY A 4 -1.90 9.01 0.11
C GLY A 4 -0.52 8.43 -0.24
N GLN A 5 0.29 9.19 -0.98
CA GLN A 5 1.67 8.86 -1.32
C GLN A 5 2.59 8.80 -0.10
N ASP A 6 2.52 9.78 0.81
CA ASP A 6 3.37 9.81 2.02
C ASP A 6 3.09 8.56 2.89
N LEU A 7 1.82 8.19 3.01
CA LEU A 7 1.39 7.01 3.76
C LEU A 7 1.85 5.70 3.10
N LEU A 8 1.86 5.65 1.77
CA LEU A 8 2.41 4.52 1.01
C LEU A 8 3.92 4.43 1.17
N ASP A 9 4.65 5.54 1.14
CA ASP A 9 6.10 5.56 1.31
C ASP A 9 6.51 5.01 2.68
N GLU A 10 5.78 5.39 3.73
CA GLU A 10 5.97 4.81 5.06
C GLU A 10 5.64 3.32 5.09
N ALA A 11 4.54 2.90 4.46
CA ALA A 11 4.15 1.49 4.39
C ALA A 11 5.19 0.64 3.65
N ILE A 12 5.65 1.11 2.48
CA ILE A 12 6.72 0.50 1.68
C ILE A 12 7.96 0.33 2.54
N SER A 13 8.40 1.38 3.24
CA SER A 13 9.58 1.29 4.12
C SER A 13 9.44 0.21 5.20
N LEU A 14 8.27 0.10 5.83
CA LEU A 14 7.99 -0.90 6.86
C LEU A 14 7.98 -2.33 6.28
N ILE A 15 7.35 -2.51 5.13
CA ILE A 15 7.23 -3.81 4.44
C ILE A 15 8.59 -4.29 3.93
N THR A 16 9.40 -3.39 3.35
CA THR A 16 10.79 -3.70 2.94
C THR A 16 11.64 -4.10 4.15
N LYS A 17 11.52 -3.40 5.28
CA LYS A 17 12.23 -3.75 6.52
C LYS A 17 11.81 -5.12 7.08
N ALA A 18 10.57 -5.52 6.84
CA ALA A 18 10.07 -6.83 7.20
C ALA A 18 10.48 -7.96 6.23
N GLY A 19 11.31 -7.66 5.23
CA GLY A 19 11.80 -8.64 4.25
C GLY A 19 10.81 -8.96 3.12
N GLN A 20 9.70 -8.23 3.03
CA GLN A 20 8.67 -8.43 2.00
C GLN A 20 8.90 -7.48 0.80
N SER A 21 10.08 -7.56 0.18
CA SER A 21 10.48 -6.67 -0.93
C SER A 21 9.52 -6.74 -2.12
N ASP A 22 8.99 -7.91 -2.45
CA ASP A 22 8.05 -8.08 -3.57
C ASP A 22 6.74 -7.29 -3.35
N LEU A 23 6.20 -7.29 -2.13
CA LEU A 23 5.01 -6.53 -1.77
C LEU A 23 5.28 -5.02 -1.77
N ALA A 24 6.49 -4.61 -1.35
CA ALA A 24 6.92 -3.23 -1.37
C ALA A 24 7.09 -2.69 -2.81
N ASP A 25 7.64 -3.50 -3.71
CA ASP A 25 7.80 -3.13 -5.12
C ASP A 25 6.44 -2.97 -5.83
N ARG A 26 5.50 -3.89 -5.56
CA ARG A 26 4.12 -3.79 -6.03
C ARG A 26 3.47 -2.48 -5.58
N LEU A 27 3.54 -2.15 -4.29
CA LEU A 27 3.00 -0.87 -3.77
C LEU A 27 3.69 0.36 -4.38
N THR A 28 5.00 0.28 -4.63
CA THR A 28 5.76 1.36 -5.27
C THR A 28 5.23 1.65 -6.67
N ALA A 29 4.87 0.63 -7.44
CA ALA A 29 4.25 0.80 -8.76
C ALA A 29 2.86 1.50 -8.68
N GLN A 30 2.15 1.34 -7.57
CA GLN A 30 0.83 1.96 -7.36
C GLN A 30 0.93 3.41 -6.87
N ARG A 31 2.03 3.79 -6.22
CA ARG A 31 2.26 5.11 -5.61
C ARG A 31 2.02 6.29 -6.56
N GLU A 32 2.39 6.14 -7.83
CA GLU A 32 2.30 7.22 -8.83
C GLU A 32 0.91 7.33 -9.49
N LYS A 33 0.03 6.36 -9.26
CA LYS A 33 -1.31 6.34 -9.83
C LYS A 33 -2.17 7.47 -9.25
N PHE A 34 -3.06 8.00 -10.07
CA PHE A 34 -3.90 9.14 -9.70
C PHE A 34 -4.79 8.82 -8.49
N PHE A 35 -5.16 7.56 -8.29
CA PHE A 35 -5.84 7.09 -7.09
C PHE A 35 -5.20 7.59 -5.78
N PHE A 36 -3.86 7.53 -5.65
CA PHE A 36 -3.13 7.99 -4.46
C PHE A 36 -2.70 9.45 -4.49
N LYS A 37 -2.75 10.10 -5.66
CA LYS A 37 -2.67 11.56 -5.79
C LYS A 37 -3.96 12.24 -5.32
N SER A 38 -5.09 11.52 -5.42
CA SER A 38 -6.40 11.95 -4.94
C SER A 38 -6.63 11.61 -3.46
N LEU A 39 -7.68 12.18 -2.85
CA LEU A 39 -8.10 11.82 -1.49
C LEU A 39 -8.68 10.40 -1.38
N ALA A 40 -9.02 9.76 -2.50
CA ALA A 40 -9.62 8.41 -2.52
C ALA A 40 -8.65 7.32 -2.08
N GLY A 41 -7.34 7.49 -2.33
CA GLY A 41 -6.31 6.53 -1.93
C GLY A 41 -5.89 6.61 -0.46
N VAL A 42 -6.22 7.70 0.25
CA VAL A 42 -5.79 7.94 1.64
C VAL A 42 -6.28 6.87 2.63
N PRO A 43 -7.56 6.40 2.58
CA PRO A 43 -8.03 5.36 3.49
C PRO A 43 -7.31 4.02 3.28
N LEU A 44 -7.01 3.65 2.03
CA LEU A 44 -6.30 2.40 1.73
C LEU A 44 -4.83 2.49 2.11
N ALA A 45 -4.16 3.59 1.81
CA ALA A 45 -2.78 3.81 2.23
C ALA A 45 -2.64 3.72 3.77
N ASN A 46 -3.61 4.24 4.52
CA ASN A 46 -3.64 4.08 5.98
C ASN A 46 -3.81 2.62 6.44
N LYS A 47 -4.64 1.83 5.76
CA LYS A 47 -4.79 0.40 6.07
C LYS A 47 -3.48 -0.36 5.84
N VAL A 48 -2.82 -0.10 4.71
CA VAL A 48 -1.55 -0.78 4.37
C VAL A 48 -0.45 -0.36 5.33
N LYS A 49 -0.36 0.92 5.68
CA LYS A 49 0.58 1.38 6.71
C LYS A 49 0.36 0.68 8.05
N LYS A 50 -0.89 0.52 8.49
CA LYS A 50 -1.21 -0.22 9.72
C LYS A 50 -0.79 -1.69 9.63
N ALA A 51 -1.09 -2.35 8.52
CA ALA A 51 -0.71 -3.74 8.30
C ALA A 51 0.83 -3.89 8.22
N GLY A 52 1.53 -2.99 7.53
CA GLY A 52 2.99 -2.96 7.49
C GLY A 52 3.64 -2.69 8.85
N THR A 53 2.99 -1.89 9.71
CA THR A 53 3.45 -1.69 11.09
C THR A 53 3.31 -2.96 11.91
N ALA A 54 2.18 -3.67 11.78
CA ALA A 54 1.96 -4.95 12.43
C ALA A 54 2.97 -6.00 11.95
N LEU A 55 3.17 -6.10 10.63
CA LEU A 55 4.15 -6.98 10.00
C LEU A 55 5.59 -6.68 10.46
N SER A 56 5.96 -5.40 10.57
CA SER A 56 7.29 -5.00 11.05
C SER A 56 7.51 -5.34 12.53
N GLY A 57 6.45 -5.46 13.33
CA GLY A 57 6.53 -5.88 14.73
C GLY A 57 6.41 -7.40 14.92
N ASP A 58 5.71 -8.07 14.01
CA ASP A 58 5.46 -9.51 14.00
C ASP A 58 5.41 -10.02 12.54
N GLY A 59 6.47 -10.71 12.12
CA GLY A 59 6.62 -11.27 10.77
C GLY A 59 5.81 -12.53 10.49
N SER A 60 4.75 -12.79 11.24
CA SER A 60 3.89 -13.97 11.05
C SER A 60 3.22 -14.00 9.68
N ASP A 61 2.97 -15.21 9.16
CA ASP A 61 2.31 -15.42 7.86
C ASP A 61 0.94 -14.73 7.79
N ALA A 62 0.24 -14.63 8.93
CA ALA A 62 -1.04 -13.92 9.02
C ALA A 62 -0.90 -12.42 8.68
N ASN A 63 0.16 -11.77 9.17
CA ASN A 63 0.43 -10.37 8.87
C ASN A 63 0.93 -10.18 7.44
N VAL A 64 1.70 -11.13 6.91
CA VAL A 64 2.11 -11.14 5.49
C VAL A 64 0.87 -11.22 4.60
N MET A 65 -0.02 -12.18 4.84
CA MET A 65 -1.27 -12.35 4.08
C MET A 65 -2.18 -11.11 4.17
N ALA A 66 -2.23 -10.44 5.33
CA ALA A 66 -3.01 -9.22 5.51
C ALA A 66 -2.46 -8.07 4.64
N VAL A 67 -1.13 -7.90 4.59
CA VAL A 67 -0.49 -6.93 3.70
C VAL A 67 -0.74 -7.28 2.23
N GLU A 68 -0.55 -8.54 1.85
CA GLU A 68 -0.75 -9.02 0.48
C GLU A 68 -2.19 -8.79 -0.01
N THR A 69 -3.19 -9.10 0.82
CA THR A 69 -4.61 -8.85 0.51
C THR A 69 -4.87 -7.38 0.24
N LEU A 70 -4.26 -6.49 1.04
CA LEU A 70 -4.40 -5.04 0.86
C LEU A 70 -3.66 -4.53 -0.37
N VAL A 71 -2.50 -5.11 -0.72
CA VAL A 71 -1.78 -4.79 -1.96
C VAL A 71 -2.65 -5.15 -3.17
N ALA A 72 -3.26 -6.33 -3.18
CA ALA A 72 -4.18 -6.75 -4.25
C ALA A 72 -5.41 -5.83 -4.33
N GLU A 73 -6.02 -5.47 -3.19
CA GLU A 73 -7.15 -4.52 -3.17
C GLU A 73 -6.75 -3.15 -3.75
N ILE A 74 -5.52 -2.70 -3.51
CA ILE A 74 -5.00 -1.47 -4.08
C ILE A 74 -4.81 -1.60 -5.59
N GLU A 75 -4.22 -2.69 -6.08
CA GLU A 75 -4.03 -2.93 -7.50
C GLU A 75 -5.36 -2.87 -8.25
N ASP A 76 -6.37 -3.59 -7.75
CA ASP A 76 -7.71 -3.61 -8.33
C ASP A 76 -8.36 -2.21 -8.37
N LYS A 77 -8.21 -1.43 -7.29
CA LYS A 77 -8.84 -0.11 -7.19
C LYS A 77 -8.08 0.99 -7.91
N ALA A 78 -6.76 0.89 -7.97
CA ALA A 78 -5.92 1.87 -8.63
C ALA A 78 -5.88 1.67 -10.16
N ASP A 79 -6.25 0.48 -10.65
CA ASP A 79 -6.48 0.19 -12.07
C ASP A 79 -7.96 0.34 -12.49
N ALA A 80 -8.86 0.73 -11.58
CA ALA A 80 -10.27 0.91 -11.92
C ALA A 80 -10.47 2.07 -12.92
N PRO A 81 -11.27 1.87 -13.99
CA PRO A 81 -11.57 2.91 -14.96
C PRO A 81 -12.27 4.09 -14.29
N GLY A 82 -11.67 5.28 -14.37
CA GLY A 82 -12.05 6.48 -13.60
C GLY A 82 -10.99 6.92 -12.58
N THR A 83 -10.01 6.06 -12.29
CA THR A 83 -8.81 6.41 -11.50
C THR A 83 -7.54 6.50 -12.36
N VAL A 84 -7.62 6.11 -13.62
CA VAL A 84 -6.58 6.25 -14.64
C VAL A 84 -6.96 7.46 -15.51
N LEU A 85 -6.12 8.50 -15.54
CA LEU A 85 -6.30 9.61 -16.47
C LEU A 85 -6.01 9.09 -17.87
N THR A 86 -7.06 8.91 -18.68
CA THR A 86 -6.95 8.87 -20.15
C THR A 86 -6.51 10.20 -20.70
#